data_AF-A0A534RR99-F1
#
_entry.id   AF-A0A534RR99-F1
#
_cell.length_a   1.000
_cell.length_b   1.000
_cell.length_c   1.000
_cell.angle_alpha   90.00
_cell.angle_beta   90.00
_cell.angle_gamma   90.00
#
_symmetry.space_group_name_H-M   'P 1'
#
loop_
_entity.id
_entity.type
_entity.pdbx_description
1 polymer ?
#
loop_
_entity_poly.entity_id
_entity_poly.type
_entity_poly.pdbx_seq_one_letter_code
_entity_poly.pdbx_strand_id
1 'polypeptide(L)' 'MTPVGSERERWERQKRQALEAIKEVELDHRMGKLSQEDLAAMRGRFEAQAFEAMAALERGDH' A
#
# COMPACT_ATOMS: atom_id res chain seq x y z
N MET A 1 -24.93 2.90 -12.46
CA MET A 1 -24.30 2.29 -11.27
C MET A 1 -23.15 1.47 -11.81
N THR A 2 -21.92 2.00 -11.77
CA THR A 2 -20.75 1.34 -12.38
C THR A 2 -20.52 -0.01 -11.71
N PRO A 3 -20.26 -1.08 -12.48
CA PRO A 3 -19.96 -2.38 -11.89
C PRO A 3 -18.72 -2.21 -11.00
N VAL A 4 -18.83 -2.71 -9.78
CA VAL A 4 -17.72 -2.83 -8.85
C VAL A 4 -16.59 -3.48 -9.62
N GLY A 5 -15.51 -2.71 -9.87
CA GLY A 5 -14.36 -3.20 -10.63
C GLY A 5 -13.90 -4.53 -10.03
N SER A 6 -13.49 -5.45 -10.91
CA SER A 6 -13.14 -6.83 -10.56
C SER A 6 -12.31 -6.90 -9.27
N GLU A 7 -12.43 -7.96 -8.48
CA GLU A 7 -11.67 -8.11 -7.22
C GLU A 7 -10.18 -7.79 -7.40
N ARG A 8 -9.62 -8.18 -8.55
CA ARG A 8 -8.29 -7.80 -9.05
C ARG A 8 -8.06 -6.28 -9.05
N GLU A 9 -8.95 -5.50 -9.64
CA GLU A 9 -8.90 -4.04 -9.70
C GLU A 9 -8.94 -3.37 -8.31
N ARG A 10 -9.65 -3.97 -7.35
CA ARG A 10 -9.65 -3.54 -5.95
C ARG A 10 -8.28 -3.77 -5.31
N TRP A 11 -7.70 -4.95 -5.49
CA TRP A 11 -6.37 -5.27 -4.98
C TRP A 11 -5.26 -4.46 -5.66
N GLU A 12 -5.35 -4.19 -6.97
CA GLU A 12 -4.43 -3.30 -7.67
C GLU A 12 -4.47 -1.88 -7.13
N ARG A 13 -5.67 -1.35 -6.86
CA ARG A 13 -5.83 -0.04 -6.19
C ARG A 13 -5.20 -0.05 -4.80
N GLN A 14 -5.47 -1.09 -4.00
CA GLN A 14 -4.91 -1.18 -2.64
C GLN A 14 -3.38 -1.26 -2.64
N LYS A 15 -2.79 -2.08 -3.52
CA LYS A 15 -1.34 -2.15 -3.73
C LYS A 15 -0.77 -0.78 -4.08
N ARG A 16 -1.38 -0.08 -5.03
CA ARG A 16 -0.91 1.24 -5.48
C ARG A 16 -0.96 2.27 -4.35
N GLN A 17 -2.08 2.32 -3.62
CA GLN A 17 -2.25 3.21 -2.47
C GLN A 17 -1.22 2.94 -1.37
N ALA A 18 -0.95 1.67 -1.06
CA ALA A 18 0.06 1.31 -0.06
C ALA A 18 1.48 1.77 -0.48
N LEU A 19 1.82 1.63 -1.77
CA LEU A 19 3.12 2.09 -2.29
C LEU A 19 3.24 3.61 -2.32
N GLU A 20 2.15 4.32 -2.64
CA GLU A 20 2.11 5.78 -2.58
C GLU A 20 2.26 6.27 -1.13
N ALA A 21 1.56 5.65 -0.19
CA ALA A 21 1.66 5.98 1.23
C ALA A 21 3.09 5.77 1.78
N ILE A 22 3.78 4.69 1.37
CA ILE A 22 5.20 4.49 1.74
C ILE A 22 6.05 5.67 1.26
N LYS A 23 5.91 6.07 -0.01
CA LYS A 23 6.64 7.22 -0.57
C LYS A 23 6.35 8.51 0.18
N GLU A 24 5.10 8.77 0.53
CA GLU A 24 4.72 9.97 1.27
C GLU A 24 5.35 9.99 2.67
N VAL A 25 5.29 8.87 3.39
CA VAL A 25 5.88 8.76 4.74
C VAL A 25 7.41 8.89 4.68
N GLU A 26 8.06 8.32 3.66
CA GLU A 26 9.51 8.52 3.42
C GLU A 26 9.85 9.98 3.13
N LEU A 27 9.00 10.69 2.38
CA LEU A 27 9.16 12.11 2.12
C LEU A 27 8.96 12.96 3.37
N ASP A 28 7.93 12.69 4.19
CA ASP A 28 7.71 13.40 5.45
C ASP A 28 8.86 13.17 6.45
N HIS A 29 9.40 11.96 6.51
CA HIS A 29 10.62 11.68 7.27
C HIS A 29 11.82 12.49 6.73
N ARG A 30 12.02 12.51 5.41
CA ARG A 30 13.09 13.32 4.79
C ARG A 30 12.93 14.82 5.04
N MET A 31 11.70 15.31 5.15
CA MET A 31 11.39 16.69 5.52
C MET A 31 11.52 16.96 7.03
N GLY A 32 11.83 15.95 7.84
CA GLY A 32 11.96 16.07 9.30
C GLY A 32 10.63 16.17 10.04
N LYS A 33 9.51 15.87 9.39
CA LYS A 33 8.17 15.85 10.01
C LYS A 33 7.85 14.55 10.73
N LEU A 34 8.62 13.50 10.45
CA LEU A 34 8.42 12.16 10.97
C LEU A 34 9.74 11.61 11.50
N SER A 35 9.69 10.89 12.62
CA SER A 35 10.87 10.23 13.19
C SER A 35 11.16 8.91 12.48
N GLN A 36 12.39 8.42 12.58
CA GLN A 36 12.79 7.14 12.00
C GLN A 36 11.96 5.95 12.54
N GLU A 37 11.59 5.98 13.83
CA GLU A 37 10.73 4.98 14.46
C GLU A 37 9.30 4.99 13.91
N ASP A 38 8.71 6.19 13.77
CA ASP A 38 7.38 6.35 13.16
C ASP A 38 7.38 5.91 11.69
N LEU A 39 8.45 6.24 10.94
CA LEU A 39 8.63 5.79 9.57
C LEU A 39 8.64 4.27 9.50
N ALA A 40 9.43 3.61 10.35
CA ALA A 40 9.53 2.16 10.37
C ALA A 40 8.18 1.49 10.69
N ALA A 41 7.43 2.03 11.66
CA ALA A 41 6.11 1.52 12.04
C ALA A 41 5.07 1.71 10.93
N MET A 42 5.04 2.90 10.29
CA MET A 42 4.11 3.19 9.20
C MET A 42 4.46 2.39 7.94
N ARG A 43 5.73 2.37 7.55
CA ARG A 43 6.23 1.62 6.39
C ARG A 43 5.92 0.14 6.51
N GLY A 44 6.11 -0.47 7.69
CA GLY A 44 5.76 -1.87 7.94
C GLY A 44 4.27 -2.17 7.76
N ARG A 45 3.37 -1.27 8.15
CA ARG A 45 1.91 -1.43 7.92
C ARG A 45 1.55 -1.38 6.44
N PHE A 46 2.10 -0.40 5.72
CA PHE A 46 1.84 -0.26 4.29
C PHE A 46 2.48 -1.39 3.48
N GLU A 47 3.66 -1.88 3.87
CA GLU A 47 4.29 -3.06 3.28
C GLU A 47 3.40 -4.30 3.45
N ALA A 48 2.82 -4.51 4.64
CA ALA A 48 1.88 -5.60 4.87
C ALA A 48 0.63 -5.50 3.97
N GLN A 49 0.07 -4.29 3.81
CA GLN A 49 -1.08 -4.05 2.91
C GLN A 49 -0.74 -4.30 1.44
N ALA A 50 0.43 -3.84 0.98
CA ALA A 50 0.89 -4.12 -0.38
C ALA A 50 1.10 -5.61 -0.61
N PHE A 51 1.66 -6.32 0.38
CA PHE A 51 1.89 -7.75 0.33
C PHE A 51 0.57 -8.55 0.27
N GLU A 52 -0.39 -8.21 1.12
CA GLU A 52 -1.73 -8.84 1.12
C GLU A 52 -2.42 -8.65 -0.24
N ALA A 53 -2.37 -7.44 -0.79
CA ALA A 53 -2.91 -7.14 -2.11
C ALA A 53 -2.22 -7.95 -3.22
N MET A 54 -0.88 -8.06 -3.20
CA MET A 54 -0.14 -8.87 -4.17
C MET A 54 -0.48 -10.35 -4.07
N ALA A 55 -0.57 -10.89 -2.86
CA ALA A 55 -0.95 -12.29 -2.65
C ALA A 55 -2.40 -12.55 -3.09
N ALA A 56 -3.31 -11.60 -2.92
CA ALA A 56 -4.68 -11.72 -3.40
C ALA A 56 -4.79 -11.63 -4.93
N LEU A 57 -3.99 -10.78 -5.56
CA LEU A 57 -3.87 -10.70 -7.03
C LEU A 57 -3.36 -12.02 -7.61
N GLU A 58 -2.34 -12.62 -7.00
CA GLU A 58 -1.79 -13.90 -7.44
C GLU A 58 -2.80 -15.05 -7.31
N ARG A 59 -3.59 -15.06 -6.24
CA ARG A 59 -4.66 -16.07 -6.04
C ARG A 59 -5.83 -15.91 -7.01
N GLY A 60 -6.11 -14.69 -7.49
CA GLY A 60 -7.21 -14.41 -8.42
C GLY A 60 -6.85 -14.50 -9.90
N ASP A 61 -5.59 -14.79 -10.23
CA ASP A 61 -5.08 -14.92 -11.61
C ASP A 61 -5.04 -16.39 -12.09
N HIS A 62 -5.33 -17.36 -11.20
CA HIS A 62 -5.38 -18.80 -11.47
C HIS A 62 -6.81 -19.30 -11.70
#